data_AF-A0A3B0V9N7-F1
#
_entry.id   AF-A0A3B0V9N7-F1
#
_cell.length_a   1.000
_cell.length_b   1.000
_cell.length_c   1.000
_cell.angle_alpha   90.00
_cell.angle_beta   90.00
_cell.angle_gamma   90.00
#
_symmetry.space_group_name_H-M   'P 1'
#
loop_
_entity.id
_entity.type
_entity.pdbx_description
1 polymer ?
#
loop_
_entity_poly.entity_id
_entity_poly.type
_entity_poly.pdbx_seq_one_letter_code
_entity_poly.pdbx_strand_id
1 'polypeptide(L)'
;MNRPHYPANVQKMLDAVLNQQAESSQELRQDVEAFGAACSGSQRAAVKLPEDLRPYLEKVSKHAYKVTDNDVQQIKAAGYSEDEIFELTVCAALGSGLARLEKTLAL
;
A
#
# COMPACT_ATOMS: atom_id res chain seq x y z
N MET A 1 7.30 -12.15 -10.45
CA MET A 1 5.95 -12.06 -11.05
C MET A 1 5.96 -10.89 -12.02
N ASN A 2 5.64 -11.09 -13.31
CA ASN A 2 5.58 -9.99 -14.28
C ASN A 2 4.33 -9.15 -14.02
N ARG A 3 4.51 -7.87 -13.66
CA ARG A 3 3.39 -6.91 -13.58
C ARG A 3 2.79 -6.72 -14.97
N PRO A 4 1.45 -6.58 -15.09
CA PRO A 4 0.83 -6.28 -16.38
C PRO A 4 1.29 -4.92 -16.91
N HIS A 5 1.23 -4.73 -18.23
CA HIS A 5 1.52 -3.42 -18.82
C HIS A 5 0.39 -2.45 -18.49
N TYR A 6 0.70 -1.40 -17.73
CA TYR A 6 -0.29 -0.40 -17.37
C TYR A 6 -0.32 0.76 -18.37
N PRO A 7 -1.47 1.42 -18.54
CA PRO A 7 -1.55 2.71 -19.23
C PRO A 7 -0.54 3.72 -18.66
N ALA A 8 -0.01 4.60 -19.52
CA ALA A 8 1.10 5.50 -19.16
C ALA A 8 0.83 6.37 -17.92
N ASN A 9 -0.42 6.79 -17.68
CA ASN A 9 -0.80 7.54 -16.49
C ASN A 9 -0.72 6.70 -15.20
N VAL A 10 -1.12 5.43 -15.25
CA VAL A 10 -1.00 4.50 -14.12
C VAL A 10 0.47 4.17 -13.85
N GLN A 11 1.26 3.97 -14.91
CA GLN A 11 2.71 3.78 -14.77
C GLN A 11 3.39 4.98 -14.11
N LYS A 12 3.08 6.20 -14.54
CA LYS A 12 3.60 7.43 -13.90
C LYS A 12 3.22 7.54 -12.43
N MET A 13 1.99 7.16 -12.07
CA MET A 13 1.54 7.16 -10.66
C MET A 13 2.30 6.11 -9.84
N LEU A 14 2.51 4.90 -10.38
CA LEU A 14 3.33 3.87 -9.74
C LEU A 14 4.75 4.37 -9.46
N ASP A 15 5.38 5.00 -10.44
CA ASP A 15 6.73 5.52 -10.29
C ASP A 15 6.78 6.67 -9.26
N ALA A 16 5.77 7.53 -9.25
CA ALA A 16 5.66 8.61 -8.27
C ALA A 16 5.51 8.09 -6.83
N VAL A 17 4.66 7.10 -6.60
CA VAL A 17 4.36 6.60 -5.26
C VAL A 17 5.43 5.64 -4.74
N LEU A 18 5.96 4.76 -5.60
CA LEU A 18 6.85 3.70 -5.14
C LEU A 18 8.33 4.06 -5.27
N ASN A 19 8.72 4.81 -6.30
CA ASN A 19 10.12 4.91 -6.71
C ASN A 19 10.76 6.29 -6.44
N GLN A 20 9.97 7.33 -6.18
CA GLN A 20 10.52 8.65 -5.83
C GLN A 20 11.07 8.69 -4.40
N GLN A 21 11.86 9.73 -4.12
CA GLN A 21 12.40 9.96 -2.78
C GLN A 21 11.28 10.33 -1.81
N ALA A 22 11.32 9.70 -0.64
CA ALA A 22 10.34 9.84 0.42
C ALA A 22 11.00 9.46 1.76
N GLU A 23 10.32 9.67 2.89
CA GLU A 23 10.89 9.34 4.22
C GLU A 23 10.99 7.83 4.43
N SER A 24 9.97 7.08 3.99
CA SER A 24 9.99 5.63 4.08
C SER A 24 11.00 5.03 3.08
N SER A 25 11.48 3.81 3.35
CA SER A 25 12.30 3.09 2.37
C SER A 25 11.48 2.67 1.14
N GLN A 26 12.13 2.60 -0.02
CA GLN A 26 11.49 2.11 -1.26
C GLN A 26 11.00 0.65 -1.10
N GLU A 27 11.79 -0.20 -0.44
CA GLU A 27 11.44 -1.59 -0.15
C GLU A 27 10.14 -1.68 0.67
N LEU A 28 10.04 -0.90 1.75
CA LEU A 28 8.83 -0.88 2.58
C LEU A 28 7.60 -0.42 1.78
N ARG A 29 7.74 0.58 0.90
CA ARG A 29 6.63 1.01 0.04
C ARG A 29 6.16 -0.09 -0.91
N GLN A 30 7.09 -0.81 -1.52
CA GLN A 30 6.78 -1.93 -2.42
C GLN A 30 6.11 -3.08 -1.66
N ASP A 31 6.59 -3.38 -0.45
CA ASP A 31 6.00 -4.40 0.41
C ASP A 31 4.58 -4.04 0.86
N VAL A 32 4.34 -2.78 1.21
CA VAL A 32 3.02 -2.28 1.60
C VAL A 32 2.05 -2.25 0.41
N GLU A 33 2.51 -1.88 -0.79
CA GLU A 33 1.72 -2.00 -2.02
C GLU A 33 1.30 -3.45 -2.29
N ALA A 34 2.24 -4.38 -2.21
CA ALA A 34 1.97 -5.80 -2.38
C ALA A 34 0.98 -6.33 -1.33
N PHE A 35 1.14 -5.91 -0.07
CA PHE A 35 0.22 -6.27 1.02
C PHE A 35 -1.20 -5.74 0.78
N GLY A 36 -1.35 -4.48 0.37
CA GLY A 36 -2.64 -3.89 0.04
C GLY A 36 -3.33 -4.60 -1.13
N ALA A 37 -2.55 -4.97 -2.16
CA ALA A 37 -3.05 -5.76 -3.28
C ALA A 37 -3.54 -7.14 -2.84
N ALA A 38 -2.80 -7.83 -1.97
CA ALA A 38 -3.19 -9.13 -1.41
C ALA A 38 -4.48 -9.02 -0.58
N CYS A 39 -4.62 -7.99 0.26
CA CYS A 39 -5.84 -7.71 1.04
C CYS A 39 -7.07 -7.49 0.15
N SER A 40 -6.88 -7.00 -1.08
CA SER A 40 -7.93 -6.75 -2.07
C SER A 40 -8.15 -7.92 -3.05
N GLY A 41 -7.58 -9.09 -2.74
CA GLY A 41 -7.82 -10.35 -3.47
C GLY A 41 -6.99 -10.50 -4.74
N SER A 42 -5.80 -9.89 -4.79
CA SER A 42 -4.76 -10.26 -5.76
C SER A 42 -4.16 -11.63 -5.41
N GLN A 43 -3.66 -12.35 -6.41
CA GLN A 43 -2.95 -13.63 -6.23
C GLN A 43 -1.44 -13.46 -5.98
N ARG A 44 -0.98 -12.23 -5.75
CA ARG A 44 0.43 -11.94 -5.43
C ARG A 44 0.84 -12.65 -4.14
N ALA A 45 2.12 -13.02 -4.07
CA ALA A 45 2.67 -13.65 -2.87
C ALA A 45 2.46 -12.75 -1.64
N ALA A 46 2.12 -13.38 -0.51
CA ALA A 46 1.99 -12.67 0.75
C ALA A 46 3.34 -12.09 1.16
N VAL A 47 3.35 -10.80 1.48
CA VAL A 47 4.52 -10.09 2.00
C VAL A 47 4.40 -9.95 3.51
N LYS A 48 5.52 -10.11 4.21
CA LYS A 48 5.59 -9.92 5.66
C LYS A 48 5.94 -8.46 5.96
N LEU A 49 5.01 -7.75 6.57
CA LEU A 49 5.21 -6.38 7.06
C LEU A 49 5.66 -6.38 8.53
N PRO A 50 6.28 -5.27 9.01
CA PRO A 50 6.42 -5.01 10.44
C PRO A 50 5.09 -5.18 11.17
N GLU A 51 5.11 -5.81 12.34
CA GLU A 51 3.89 -6.17 13.07
C GLU A 51 3.07 -4.94 13.46
N ASP A 52 3.73 -3.82 13.78
CA ASP A 52 3.10 -2.56 14.18
C ASP A 52 2.25 -1.96 13.04
N LEU A 53 2.69 -2.07 11.79
CA LEU A 53 2.01 -1.49 10.63
C LEU A 53 0.82 -2.35 10.13
N ARG A 54 0.89 -3.66 10.36
CA ARG A 54 -0.02 -4.62 9.71
C ARG A 54 -1.51 -4.35 10.01
N PRO A 55 -1.96 -4.16 11.27
CA PRO A 55 -3.38 -3.92 11.56
C PRO A 55 -3.90 -2.64 10.91
N TYR A 56 -3.10 -1.58 10.95
CA TYR A 56 -3.44 -0.29 10.35
C TYR A 56 -3.58 -0.41 8.82
N LEU A 57 -2.59 -0.99 8.14
CA LEU A 57 -2.61 -1.10 6.67
C LEU A 57 -3.66 -2.11 6.17
N GLU A 58 -3.98 -3.13 6.95
CA GLU A 58 -5.11 -4.02 6.66
C GLU A 58 -6.44 -3.26 6.76
N LYS A 59 -6.59 -2.43 7.80
CA LYS A 59 -7.76 -1.57 7.99
C LYS A 59 -7.89 -0.54 6.88
N VAL A 60 -6.81 0.10 6.45
CA VAL A 60 -6.78 0.99 5.27
C VAL A 60 -7.26 0.23 4.02
N SER A 61 -6.73 -0.97 3.78
CA SER A 61 -7.02 -1.72 2.55
C SER A 61 -8.47 -2.24 2.48
N LYS A 62 -9.04 -2.67 3.62
CA LYS A 62 -10.36 -3.32 3.67
C LYS A 62 -11.49 -2.43 4.20
N HIS A 63 -11.17 -1.47 5.05
CA HIS A 63 -12.11 -0.71 5.88
C HIS A 63 -11.66 0.74 6.10
N ALA A 64 -11.13 1.43 5.07
CA ALA A 64 -10.60 2.79 5.18
C ALA A 64 -11.53 3.77 5.91
N TYR A 65 -12.84 3.66 5.69
CA TYR A 65 -13.87 4.48 6.35
C TYR A 65 -13.98 4.29 7.88
N LYS A 66 -13.28 3.30 8.45
CA LYS A 66 -13.20 3.03 9.89
C LYS A 66 -11.87 3.48 10.50
N VAL A 67 -10.93 4.00 9.71
CA VAL A 67 -9.65 4.51 10.23
C VAL A 67 -9.95 5.72 11.12
N THR A 68 -9.27 5.77 12.27
CA THR A 68 -9.45 6.75 13.33
C THR A 68 -8.10 7.36 13.70
N ASP A 69 -8.14 8.50 14.39
CA ASP A 69 -6.94 9.15 14.92
C ASP A 69 -6.15 8.21 15.86
N ASN A 70 -6.83 7.36 16.62
CA ASN A 70 -6.20 6.40 17.51
C ASN A 70 -5.38 5.35 16.75
N ASP A 71 -5.79 4.95 15.53
CA ASP A 71 -4.98 4.05 14.71
C ASP A 71 -3.67 4.75 14.29
N VAL A 72 -3.74 6.03 13.90
CA VAL A 72 -2.56 6.83 13.53
C VAL A 72 -1.64 7.03 14.74
N GLN A 73 -2.19 7.35 15.92
CA GLN A 73 -1.38 7.52 17.14
C GLN A 73 -0.61 6.24 17.52
N GLN A 74 -1.19 5.06 17.31
CA GLN A 74 -0.48 3.79 17.58
C GLN A 74 0.75 3.62 16.67
N ILE A 75 0.62 3.97 15.40
CA ILE A 75 1.75 3.88 14.46
C ILE A 75 2.82 4.93 14.77
N LYS A 76 2.42 6.16 15.16
CA LYS A 76 3.35 7.17 15.65
C LYS A 76 4.10 6.71 16.90
N ALA A 77 3.41 6.05 17.84
CA ALA A 77 4.02 5.51 19.05
C ALA A 77 5.02 4.37 18.75
N ALA A 78 4.86 3.68 17.62
CA ALA A 78 5.82 2.68 17.12
C ALA A 78 7.05 3.30 16.42
N GLY A 79 7.13 4.64 16.33
CA GLY A 79 8.31 5.37 15.85
C GLY A 79 8.24 5.87 14.41
N TYR A 80 7.11 5.70 13.72
CA TYR A 80 6.91 6.22 12.37
C TYR A 80 6.52 7.70 12.38
N SER A 81 7.05 8.46 11.42
CA SER A 81 6.66 9.86 11.21
C SER A 81 5.24 9.97 10.60
N GLU A 82 4.63 11.15 10.66
CA GLU A 82 3.34 11.37 9.97
C GLU A 82 3.48 11.27 8.45
N ASP A 83 4.62 11.67 7.89
CA ASP A 83 4.92 11.56 6.47
C ASP A 83 5.07 10.09 6.05
N GLU A 84 5.79 9.28 6.83
CA GLU A 84 5.84 7.82 6.60
C GLU A 84 4.45 7.18 6.67
N ILE A 85 3.63 7.54 7.66
CA ILE A 85 2.27 7.02 7.77
C ILE A 85 1.44 7.39 6.53
N PHE A 86 1.53 8.63 6.06
CA PHE A 86 0.87 9.08 4.85
C PHE A 86 1.34 8.29 3.62
N GLU A 87 2.66 8.20 3.40
CA GLU A 87 3.28 7.49 2.29
C GLU A 87 2.83 6.02 2.24
N LEU A 88 2.89 5.32 3.38
CA LEU A 88 2.51 3.91 3.48
C LEU A 88 0.99 3.71 3.29
N THR A 89 0.18 4.66 3.76
CA THR A 89 -1.28 4.65 3.52
C THR A 89 -1.58 4.73 2.02
N VAL A 90 -0.91 5.64 1.31
CA VAL A 90 -1.05 5.79 -0.15
C VAL A 90 -0.58 4.51 -0.87
N CYS A 91 0.52 3.88 -0.44
CA CYS A 91 0.99 2.61 -1.00
C CYS A 91 -0.02 1.47 -0.84
N ALA A 92 -0.63 1.32 0.34
CA ALA A 92 -1.64 0.30 0.60
C ALA A 92 -2.91 0.52 -0.24
N ALA A 93 -3.35 1.79 -0.35
CA ALA A 93 -4.49 2.17 -1.18
C ALA A 93 -4.21 1.92 -2.67
N LEU A 94 -2.99 2.24 -3.14
CA LEU A 94 -2.54 1.99 -4.51
C LEU A 94 -2.58 0.51 -4.85
N GLY A 95 -1.98 -0.35 -4.02
CA GLY A 95 -2.02 -1.80 -4.21
C GLY A 95 -3.45 -2.35 -4.25
N SER A 96 -4.30 -1.84 -3.36
CA SER A 96 -5.73 -2.19 -3.33
C SER A 96 -6.47 -1.79 -4.60
N GLY A 97 -6.18 -0.59 -5.15
CA GLY A 97 -6.73 -0.12 -6.41
C GLY A 97 -6.25 -0.94 -7.61
N LEU A 98 -4.95 -1.25 -7.66
CA LEU A 98 -4.36 -2.06 -8.72
C LEU A 98 -4.92 -3.48 -8.74
N ALA A 99 -5.09 -4.13 -7.58
CA ALA A 99 -5.70 -5.45 -7.52
C ALA A 99 -7.11 -5.49 -8.14
N ARG A 100 -7.88 -4.40 -8.01
CA ARG A 100 -9.21 -4.27 -8.63
C ARG A 100 -9.11 -4.02 -10.13
N LEU A 101 -8.19 -3.14 -10.54
CA LEU A 101 -7.93 -2.84 -11.95
C LEU A 101 -7.47 -4.08 -12.72
N GLU A 102 -6.54 -4.84 -12.15
CA GLU A 102 -5.98 -6.05 -12.76
C GLU A 102 -7.03 -7.14 -12.98
N LYS A 103 -8.00 -7.28 -12.06
CA LYS A 103 -9.13 -8.21 -12.25
C LYS A 103 -9.96 -7.86 -13.49
N THR A 104 -10.09 -6.58 -13.83
CA THR A 104 -10.82 -6.14 -15.02
C THR A 104 -9.98 -6.14 -16.29
N LEU A 105 -8.66 -5.98 -16.19
CA LEU A 105 -7.73 -6.04 -17.33
C LEU A 105 -7.46 -7.48 -17.81
N ALA A 106 -7.64 -8.46 -16.92
CA ALA A 106 -7.44 -9.88 -17.22
C ALA A 106 -8.68 -10.58 -17.82
N LEU A 107 -9.78 -9.84 -18.03
CA LEU A 107 -10.99 -10.29 -18.74
C LEU A 107 -10.93 -9.88 -20.21
#